data_AF-A0A072PSR6-F1
#
_entry.id   AF-A0A072PSR6-F1
#
_cell.length_a   1.000
_cell.length_b   1.000
_cell.length_c   1.000
_cell.angle_alpha   90.00
_cell.angle_beta   90.00
_cell.angle_gamma   90.00
#
_symmetry.space_group_name_H-M   'P 1'
#
loop_
_entity.id
_entity.type
_entity.pdbx_description
1 polymer ?
#
loop_
_entity_poly.entity_id
_entity_poly.type
_entity_poly.pdbx_seq_one_letter_code
_entity_poly.pdbx_strand_id
1 'polypeptide(L)'
;FSKMSTSLGDQGITSKIPLSPGYIGKRDRLPSSSASPSKIKRSKSTTPTESNENKTKSGRATTFGIEFELTLAFHEEFLEQILCDYKINAEIVKALTNSQHYDLLGQSGILFDTNRSHNFRSRYPSWGLQVPSTDVIFNTLHFRQKFPTTLSANRNAVRRYVMEPLLMAKERFQHVELPCNVVGWAQPDGFSPGNHELSRLAYPDQHESILIRNSDLDYSHWTVTNDDTLIGLLESQLQSRLSELGISEKTWPLWDSHGIELISPIFTLAKKDEALLQIEKYLEALSSDRSMVLPSVWASTHVHIGFDFKDSSDISTPIFQHLIYILLLHEDLISKCFPRSRSGIKIEEQRPEEPLFSPLDDDDEPFDPDEEFGPPQLSEEEDAEIAYDHVLTTEAKYTGLGNVESNLQYFRDQAGPEANGGSEEALNIENSVFTEHDDIISLIAKIQRPDNHQNENGPRFRGYIYNFANLWAFANNETNWKPIKPTVEFRQHDCTTGADIVKHWIIFLEALIKAAEQHATKTIIYNSKTRLDISKAYSAQQRDKYPSGEAIGRSWPYDNMYRFCVSFLGLNKEEASYWQERYDLHANDRPSHD
;
A
#
# COMPACT_ATOMS: atom_id res chain seq x y z
N PHE A 1 -49.90 -32.34 2.85
CA PHE A 1 -50.10 -33.70 3.38
C PHE A 1 -49.77 -34.70 2.27
N SER A 2 -48.98 -35.71 2.64
CA SER A 2 -48.68 -36.97 1.94
C SER A 2 -47.67 -37.01 0.78
N LYS A 3 -46.70 -37.91 1.03
CA LYS A 3 -45.59 -38.43 0.23
C LYS A 3 -46.04 -39.55 -0.73
N MET A 4 -45.18 -39.85 -1.71
CA MET A 4 -44.61 -41.16 -2.14
C MET A 4 -44.46 -41.20 -3.68
N SER A 5 -43.24 -41.29 -4.25
CA SER A 5 -42.46 -42.54 -4.55
C SER A 5 -43.22 -43.49 -5.49
N THR A 6 -42.77 -43.99 -6.66
CA THR A 6 -41.44 -44.35 -7.22
C THR A 6 -41.63 -44.81 -8.69
N SER A 7 -40.58 -44.76 -9.53
CA SER A 7 -40.26 -45.68 -10.68
C SER A 7 -39.51 -44.92 -11.79
N LEU A 8 -38.18 -44.92 -11.83
CA LEU A 8 -37.30 -45.80 -12.63
C LEU A 8 -37.67 -45.91 -14.12
N GLY A 9 -36.77 -45.39 -14.95
CA GLY A 9 -36.74 -45.48 -16.42
C GLY A 9 -35.36 -45.05 -16.90
N ASP A 10 -34.44 -46.01 -16.91
CA ASP A 10 -33.01 -45.90 -17.23
C ASP A 10 -32.82 -46.04 -18.75
N GLN A 11 -32.28 -45.02 -19.44
CA GLN A 11 -31.63 -45.16 -20.74
C GLN A 11 -30.48 -44.16 -20.86
N GLY A 12 -29.26 -44.69 -20.69
CA GLY A 12 -28.01 -43.95 -20.85
C GLY A 12 -27.66 -43.70 -22.31
N ILE A 13 -27.09 -42.51 -22.55
CA ILE A 13 -26.28 -42.21 -23.73
C ILE A 13 -24.99 -41.58 -23.22
N THR A 14 -23.89 -42.35 -23.31
CA THR A 14 -22.53 -41.88 -23.10
C THR A 14 -21.95 -41.46 -24.45
N SER A 15 -21.70 -40.16 -24.66
CA SER A 15 -20.94 -39.68 -25.81
C SER A 15 -19.45 -39.65 -25.48
N LYS A 16 -18.70 -40.50 -26.17
CA LYS A 16 -17.24 -40.57 -26.17
C LYS A 16 -16.69 -39.41 -27.00
N ILE A 17 -15.78 -38.63 -26.41
CA ILE A 17 -14.92 -37.68 -27.13
C ILE A 17 -13.68 -38.45 -27.62
N PRO A 18 -13.29 -38.35 -28.90
CA PRO A 18 -12.13 -39.06 -29.43
C PRO A 18 -10.83 -38.32 -29.11
N LEU A 19 -9.89 -39.03 -28.48
CA LEU A 19 -8.48 -38.65 -28.41
C LEU A 19 -7.83 -38.93 -29.77
N SER A 20 -7.20 -37.91 -30.35
CA SER A 20 -6.34 -38.04 -31.54
C SER A 20 -4.86 -38.18 -31.16
N PRO A 21 -4.03 -38.79 -32.04
CA PRO A 21 -2.80 -39.45 -31.64
C PRO A 21 -1.52 -38.60 -31.83
N GLY A 22 -0.61 -38.79 -30.88
CA GLY A 22 0.85 -38.88 -31.03
C GLY A 22 1.59 -38.06 -32.08
N TYR A 23 2.31 -37.03 -31.62
CA TYR A 23 3.52 -36.52 -32.26
C TYR A 23 4.73 -36.79 -31.35
N ILE A 24 5.57 -37.74 -31.74
CA ILE A 24 6.87 -38.03 -31.12
C ILE A 24 7.92 -37.18 -31.84
N GLY A 25 8.31 -36.07 -31.22
CA GLY A 25 9.44 -35.24 -31.64
C GLY A 25 10.76 -35.77 -31.07
N LYS A 26 11.64 -36.24 -31.95
CA LYS A 26 13.01 -36.65 -31.67
C LYS A 26 13.81 -35.47 -31.10
N ARG A 27 14.47 -35.66 -29.96
CA ARG A 27 15.57 -34.78 -29.49
C ARG A 27 16.89 -35.36 -29.96
N ASP A 28 17.57 -34.63 -30.82
CA ASP A 28 18.96 -34.90 -31.22
C ASP A 28 19.89 -34.69 -30.03
N ARG A 29 20.67 -35.73 -29.72
CA ARG A 29 21.78 -35.70 -28.77
C ARG A 29 23.04 -35.24 -29.52
N LEU A 30 23.63 -34.14 -29.07
CA LEU A 30 24.97 -33.74 -29.49
C LEU A 30 26.04 -34.58 -28.76
N PRO A 31 27.19 -34.85 -29.41
CA PRO A 31 28.15 -35.85 -28.98
C PRO A 31 29.11 -35.35 -27.89
N SER A 32 29.39 -36.24 -26.94
CA SER A 32 30.46 -36.14 -25.95
C SER A 32 31.83 -36.35 -26.61
N SER A 33 32.69 -35.33 -26.57
CA SER A 33 34.12 -35.50 -26.88
C SER A 33 34.92 -35.77 -25.60
N SER A 34 35.49 -36.95 -25.55
CA SER A 34 36.50 -37.41 -24.62
C SER A 34 37.84 -36.70 -24.86
N ALA A 35 38.41 -36.11 -23.81
CA ALA A 35 39.85 -35.84 -23.74
C ALA A 35 40.32 -36.00 -22.29
N SER A 36 41.09 -37.05 -22.04
CA SER A 36 41.85 -37.24 -20.80
C SER A 36 43.03 -36.26 -20.75
N PRO A 37 43.42 -35.79 -19.56
CA PRO A 37 44.84 -35.93 -19.22
C PRO A 37 45.12 -36.28 -17.74
N SER A 38 46.10 -37.18 -17.62
CA SER A 38 47.15 -37.26 -16.59
C SER A 38 46.80 -37.11 -15.10
N LYS A 39 46.99 -38.24 -14.40
CA LYS A 39 47.17 -38.33 -12.95
C LYS A 39 48.36 -37.48 -12.49
N ILE A 40 48.10 -36.41 -11.75
CA ILE A 40 49.09 -35.73 -10.90
C ILE A 40 48.74 -36.05 -9.45
N LYS A 41 49.64 -36.78 -8.77
CA LYS A 41 49.62 -36.99 -7.32
C LYS A 41 49.85 -35.62 -6.64
N ARG A 42 48.84 -35.09 -5.94
CA ARG A 42 49.00 -33.97 -5.00
C ARG A 42 48.94 -34.47 -3.56
N SER A 43 49.95 -34.06 -2.83
CA SER A 43 50.22 -34.25 -1.41
C SER A 43 49.08 -33.76 -0.51
N LYS A 44 48.84 -34.50 0.57
CA LYS A 44 48.03 -34.07 1.72
C LYS A 44 48.56 -32.74 2.25
N SER A 45 47.83 -31.66 1.98
CA SER A 45 47.93 -30.38 2.68
C SER A 45 46.79 -30.37 3.68
N THR A 46 47.12 -30.39 4.96
CA THR A 46 46.21 -30.21 6.09
C THR A 46 45.61 -28.80 5.99
N THR A 47 44.37 -28.69 5.52
CA THR A 47 43.62 -27.43 5.53
C THR A 47 43.42 -27.02 6.99
N PRO A 48 43.66 -25.75 7.37
CA PRO A 48 43.32 -25.27 8.69
C PRO A 48 41.81 -25.44 8.87
N THR A 49 41.43 -26.07 9.97
CA THR A 49 40.05 -26.11 10.43
C THR A 49 39.64 -24.66 10.65
N GLU A 50 38.86 -24.10 9.69
CA GLU A 50 38.15 -22.85 9.91
C GLU A 50 37.33 -23.06 11.17
N SER A 51 37.73 -22.37 12.23
CA SER A 51 36.94 -22.27 13.44
C SER A 51 35.53 -21.87 13.02
N ASN A 52 34.54 -22.61 13.51
CA ASN A 52 33.16 -22.15 13.64
C ASN A 52 33.16 -20.88 14.49
N GLU A 53 33.66 -19.77 13.95
CA GLU A 53 33.26 -18.45 14.37
C GLU A 53 31.76 -18.46 14.20
N ASN A 54 31.07 -18.48 15.34
CA ASN A 54 29.64 -18.25 15.45
C ASN A 54 29.32 -17.11 14.49
N LYS A 55 28.82 -17.45 13.29
CA LYS A 55 28.14 -16.51 12.40
C LYS A 55 26.98 -16.01 13.24
N THR A 56 27.25 -14.94 13.95
CA THR A 56 26.26 -14.16 14.66
C THR A 56 25.24 -13.87 13.59
N LYS A 57 24.04 -14.45 13.75
CA LYS A 57 22.94 -14.28 12.81
C LYS A 57 22.75 -12.77 12.68
N SER A 58 23.29 -12.21 11.60
CA SER A 58 23.08 -10.82 11.24
C SER A 58 21.63 -10.78 10.80
N GLY A 59 20.80 -10.16 11.62
CA GLY A 59 19.41 -9.87 11.33
C GLY A 59 19.25 -8.41 10.93
N ARG A 60 20.13 -7.94 10.04
CA ARG A 60 20.31 -6.53 9.71
C ARG A 60 19.43 -6.14 8.55
N ALA A 61 19.02 -4.88 8.53
CA ALA A 61 18.46 -4.26 7.36
C ALA A 61 19.54 -4.14 6.28
N THR A 62 19.28 -4.72 5.13
CA THR A 62 20.24 -4.76 4.01
C THR A 62 19.66 -4.20 2.73
N THR A 63 18.32 -4.21 2.62
CA THR A 63 17.61 -3.83 1.40
C THR A 63 16.47 -2.89 1.69
N PHE A 64 15.99 -2.23 0.64
CA PHE A 64 14.72 -1.54 0.65
C PHE A 64 14.01 -1.66 -0.69
N GLY A 65 12.69 -1.56 -0.69
CA GLY A 65 11.86 -1.42 -1.89
C GLY A 65 10.87 -0.27 -1.68
N ILE A 66 10.31 0.25 -2.76
CA ILE A 66 9.36 1.35 -2.74
C ILE A 66 8.13 1.00 -3.56
N GLU A 67 6.96 1.32 -3.02
CA GLU A 67 5.68 1.28 -3.72
C GLU A 67 5.17 2.73 -3.78
N PHE A 68 5.06 3.27 -4.99
CA PHE A 68 4.49 4.58 -5.25
C PHE A 68 3.04 4.40 -5.67
N GLU A 69 2.13 4.83 -4.82
CA GLU A 69 0.73 4.96 -5.17
C GLU A 69 0.55 6.36 -5.76
N LEU A 70 0.12 6.47 -7.02
CA LEU A 70 0.14 7.69 -7.83
C LEU A 70 -1.20 7.91 -8.53
N THR A 71 -1.48 9.15 -8.95
CA THR A 71 -2.56 9.43 -9.89
C THR A 71 -1.98 9.92 -11.21
N LEU A 72 -2.17 9.15 -12.28
CA LEU A 72 -1.76 9.50 -13.63
C LEU A 72 -2.91 10.24 -14.32
N ALA A 73 -2.72 11.52 -14.61
CA ALA A 73 -3.56 12.27 -15.52
C ALA A 73 -3.06 12.11 -16.96
N PHE A 74 -3.98 11.99 -17.92
CA PHE A 74 -3.65 11.76 -19.32
C PHE A 74 -4.65 12.42 -20.25
N HIS A 75 -4.17 12.76 -21.44
CA HIS A 75 -4.98 13.32 -22.52
C HIS A 75 -5.69 12.23 -23.31
N GLU A 76 -6.88 12.53 -23.85
CA GLU A 76 -7.70 11.62 -24.65
C GLU A 76 -6.94 11.02 -25.83
N GLU A 77 -6.21 11.84 -26.59
CA GLU A 77 -5.39 11.36 -27.72
C GLU A 77 -4.38 10.29 -27.30
N PHE A 78 -3.85 10.35 -26.08
CA PHE A 78 -2.93 9.34 -25.59
C PHE A 78 -3.67 8.04 -25.24
N LEU A 79 -4.88 8.13 -24.70
CA LEU A 79 -5.75 6.97 -24.49
C LEU A 79 -6.11 6.32 -25.83
N GLU A 80 -6.55 7.10 -26.81
CA GLU A 80 -6.86 6.59 -28.15
C GLU A 80 -5.67 5.88 -28.80
N GLN A 81 -4.47 6.46 -28.67
CA GLN A 81 -3.23 5.86 -29.15
C GLN A 81 -3.00 4.48 -28.50
N ILE A 82 -3.15 4.37 -27.17
CA ILE A 82 -2.98 3.10 -26.46
C ILE A 82 -4.05 2.08 -26.87
N LEU A 83 -5.31 2.50 -27.02
CA LEU A 83 -6.36 1.63 -27.52
C LEU A 83 -6.02 1.08 -28.91
N CYS A 84 -5.46 1.92 -29.79
CA CYS A 84 -5.03 1.53 -31.13
C CYS A 84 -3.83 0.57 -31.11
N ASP A 85 -2.75 0.93 -30.42
CA ASP A 85 -1.48 0.18 -30.40
C ASP A 85 -1.65 -1.23 -29.82
N TYR A 86 -2.51 -1.35 -28.81
CA TYR A 86 -2.81 -2.61 -28.15
C TYR A 86 -4.05 -3.32 -28.71
N LYS A 87 -4.64 -2.80 -29.79
CA LYS A 87 -5.82 -3.36 -30.49
C LYS A 87 -7.00 -3.59 -29.53
N ILE A 88 -7.20 -2.67 -28.61
CA ILE A 88 -8.31 -2.68 -27.65
C ILE A 88 -9.52 -2.12 -28.38
N ASN A 89 -10.48 -2.99 -28.70
CA ASN A 89 -11.73 -2.58 -29.33
C ASN A 89 -12.64 -1.90 -28.30
N ALA A 90 -12.41 -0.60 -28.05
CA ALA A 90 -13.15 0.20 -27.11
C ALA A 90 -13.46 1.59 -27.65
N GLU A 91 -14.56 2.17 -27.18
CA GLU A 91 -14.92 3.58 -27.37
C GLU A 91 -14.91 4.30 -26.02
N ILE A 92 -14.40 5.53 -25.98
CA ILE A 92 -14.32 6.34 -24.77
C ILE A 92 -15.72 6.90 -24.47
N VAL A 93 -16.24 6.62 -23.28
CA VAL A 93 -17.53 7.11 -22.80
C VAL A 93 -17.29 8.16 -21.72
N LYS A 94 -17.45 9.44 -22.07
CA LYS A 94 -17.26 10.56 -21.14
C LYS A 94 -18.51 10.93 -20.34
N ALA A 95 -19.69 10.61 -20.88
CA ALA A 95 -20.97 10.87 -20.24
C ALA A 95 -21.54 9.55 -19.72
N LEU A 96 -21.36 9.29 -18.43
CA LEU A 96 -21.89 8.13 -17.74
C LEU A 96 -23.11 8.54 -16.91
N THR A 97 -24.15 7.70 -16.89
CA THR A 97 -25.27 7.90 -15.97
C THR A 97 -24.83 7.62 -14.53
N ASN A 98 -25.54 8.17 -13.54
CA ASN A 98 -25.29 7.85 -12.13
C ASN A 98 -25.25 6.34 -11.87
N SER A 99 -26.20 5.59 -12.45
CA SER A 99 -26.23 4.11 -12.34
C SER A 99 -25.00 3.43 -12.95
N GLN A 100 -24.53 3.87 -14.11
CA GLN A 100 -23.32 3.36 -14.73
C GLN A 100 -22.09 3.65 -13.87
N HIS A 101 -21.97 4.86 -13.32
CA HIS A 101 -20.91 5.19 -12.37
C HIS A 101 -20.91 4.25 -11.16
N TYR A 102 -22.08 4.02 -10.54
CA TYR A 102 -22.20 3.14 -9.38
C TYR A 102 -21.81 1.69 -9.68
N ASP A 103 -22.20 1.17 -10.84
CA ASP A 103 -21.85 -0.17 -11.25
C ASP A 103 -20.34 -0.30 -11.59
N LEU A 104 -19.75 0.71 -12.24
CA LEU A 104 -18.31 0.75 -12.50
C LEU A 104 -17.47 0.78 -11.21
N LEU A 105 -18.03 1.34 -10.15
CA LEU A 105 -17.47 1.32 -8.79
C LEU A 105 -17.71 -0.01 -8.07
N GLY A 106 -18.56 -0.87 -8.60
CA GLY A 106 -18.90 -2.16 -7.99
C GLY A 106 -19.81 -2.02 -6.77
N GLN A 107 -20.65 -0.97 -6.70
CA GLN A 107 -21.59 -0.75 -5.59
C GLN A 107 -22.62 -1.87 -5.42
N SER A 108 -22.97 -2.54 -6.52
CA SER A 108 -23.80 -3.74 -6.54
C SER A 108 -23.06 -5.01 -6.10
N GLY A 109 -21.75 -4.94 -5.87
CA GLY A 109 -20.91 -6.05 -5.42
C GLY A 109 -20.98 -6.29 -3.91
N ILE A 110 -20.92 -7.56 -3.49
CA ILE A 110 -21.00 -8.04 -2.10
C ILE A 110 -19.96 -7.41 -1.16
N LEU A 111 -18.88 -6.81 -1.70
CA LEU A 111 -17.76 -6.24 -0.95
C LEU A 111 -17.82 -4.72 -0.76
N PHE A 112 -18.86 -4.04 -1.26
CA PHE A 112 -18.97 -2.57 -1.18
C PHE A 112 -19.01 -2.05 0.27
N ASP A 113 -19.57 -2.82 1.20
CA ASP A 113 -19.86 -2.33 2.55
C ASP A 113 -18.64 -2.21 3.49
N THR A 114 -17.47 -2.78 3.11
CA THR A 114 -16.32 -2.83 4.05
C THR A 114 -15.32 -1.69 3.88
N ASN A 115 -15.24 -1.02 2.73
CA ASN A 115 -14.29 0.07 2.51
C ASN A 115 -15.00 1.41 2.31
N ARG A 116 -15.05 2.21 3.38
CA ARG A 116 -15.72 3.52 3.34
C ARG A 116 -15.21 4.43 2.21
N SER A 117 -13.94 4.31 1.79
CA SER A 117 -13.43 5.11 0.66
C SER A 117 -14.14 4.82 -0.66
N HIS A 118 -14.61 3.59 -0.88
CA HIS A 118 -15.42 3.23 -2.05
C HIS A 118 -16.82 3.83 -1.97
N ASN A 119 -17.36 3.97 -0.76
CA ASN A 119 -18.69 4.56 -0.53
C ASN A 119 -18.71 6.08 -0.77
N PHE A 120 -17.59 6.76 -0.54
CA PHE A 120 -17.52 8.22 -0.61
C PHE A 120 -17.19 8.79 -1.98
N ARG A 121 -16.66 7.99 -2.91
CA ARG A 121 -16.29 8.42 -4.27
C ARG A 121 -17.24 7.89 -5.33
N SER A 122 -18.54 8.01 -5.07
CA SER A 122 -19.68 7.53 -5.88
C SER A 122 -19.71 7.93 -7.36
N ARG A 123 -18.71 8.64 -7.90
CA ARG A 123 -18.73 9.22 -9.25
C ARG A 123 -17.44 9.06 -10.10
N TYR A 124 -16.46 8.22 -9.73
CA TYR A 124 -15.18 8.15 -10.48
C TYR A 124 -14.70 6.72 -10.78
N PRO A 125 -14.22 6.39 -11.99
CA PRO A 125 -13.51 7.22 -12.97
C PRO A 125 -14.40 8.23 -13.71
N SER A 126 -13.80 9.33 -14.21
CA SER A 126 -14.57 10.37 -14.91
C SER A 126 -15.04 9.87 -16.29
N TRP A 127 -14.27 9.00 -16.96
CA TRP A 127 -14.70 8.30 -18.16
C TRP A 127 -14.76 6.78 -17.98
N GLY A 128 -15.47 6.11 -18.89
CA GLY A 128 -15.51 4.66 -19.03
C GLY A 128 -15.11 4.23 -20.44
N LEU A 129 -15.02 2.92 -20.65
CA LEU A 129 -14.76 2.30 -21.93
C LEU A 129 -15.94 1.42 -22.32
N GLN A 130 -16.59 1.74 -23.44
CA GLN A 130 -17.57 0.86 -24.07
C GLN A 130 -16.82 -0.22 -24.85
N VAL A 131 -17.04 -1.48 -24.49
CA VAL A 131 -16.33 -2.64 -25.04
C VAL A 131 -17.31 -3.73 -25.50
N PRO A 132 -16.92 -4.58 -26.46
CA PRO A 132 -17.71 -5.76 -26.82
C PRO A 132 -17.67 -6.81 -25.70
N SER A 133 -18.66 -7.70 -25.64
CA SER A 133 -18.68 -8.82 -24.69
C SER A 133 -17.49 -9.80 -24.80
N THR A 134 -16.71 -9.70 -25.88
CA THR A 134 -15.50 -10.50 -26.11
C THR A 134 -14.22 -9.84 -25.58
N ASP A 135 -14.31 -8.63 -25.03
CA ASP A 135 -13.17 -7.96 -24.39
C ASP A 135 -12.56 -8.87 -23.32
N VAL A 136 -11.22 -8.97 -23.32
CA VAL A 136 -10.50 -9.92 -22.49
C VAL A 136 -10.65 -9.62 -20.99
N ILE A 137 -10.82 -8.33 -20.64
CA ILE A 137 -11.04 -7.90 -19.27
C ILE A 137 -12.51 -8.19 -18.86
N PHE A 138 -13.45 -8.07 -19.80
CA PHE A 138 -14.85 -8.38 -19.57
C PHE A 138 -15.12 -9.89 -19.37
N ASN A 139 -14.51 -10.75 -20.19
CA ASN A 139 -14.83 -12.19 -20.25
C ASN A 139 -14.30 -13.00 -19.06
N THR A 140 -13.41 -12.43 -18.25
CA THR A 140 -12.79 -13.16 -17.16
C THR A 140 -13.66 -13.13 -15.90
N LEU A 141 -14.36 -14.24 -15.65
CA LEU A 141 -15.03 -14.62 -14.38
C LEU A 141 -14.14 -14.52 -13.11
N HIS A 142 -12.91 -14.09 -13.28
CA HIS A 142 -11.82 -14.05 -12.33
C HIS A 142 -11.80 -12.78 -11.46
N PHE A 143 -12.54 -11.74 -11.83
CA PHE A 143 -12.53 -10.45 -11.14
C PHE A 143 -13.62 -10.30 -10.08
N ARG A 144 -13.79 -11.25 -9.15
CA ARG A 144 -14.68 -11.15 -7.95
C ARG A 144 -15.98 -10.33 -8.14
N GLN A 145 -16.71 -10.53 -9.26
CA GLN A 145 -17.94 -9.78 -9.62
C GLN A 145 -17.80 -8.26 -9.73
N LYS A 146 -16.59 -7.73 -9.80
CA LYS A 146 -16.35 -6.32 -10.01
C LYS A 146 -16.37 -6.01 -11.52
N PHE A 147 -17.06 -4.94 -11.92
CA PHE A 147 -16.75 -4.07 -13.09
C PHE A 147 -17.56 -4.06 -14.41
N PRO A 148 -18.52 -4.94 -14.73
CA PRO A 148 -19.29 -4.71 -15.96
C PRO A 148 -20.77 -4.35 -15.75
N THR A 149 -21.16 -3.16 -16.23
CA THR A 149 -22.57 -2.87 -16.56
C THR A 149 -22.83 -3.36 -17.98
N THR A 150 -23.75 -4.32 -18.14
CA THR A 150 -24.19 -4.73 -19.48
C THR A 150 -25.19 -3.70 -20.00
N LEU A 151 -24.84 -2.98 -21.07
CA LEU A 151 -25.74 -2.02 -21.70
C LEU A 151 -26.58 -2.70 -22.79
N SER A 152 -27.79 -3.12 -22.42
CA SER A 152 -28.86 -3.50 -23.37
C SER A 152 -28.54 -4.63 -24.38
N ALA A 153 -29.47 -4.89 -25.31
CA ALA A 153 -29.55 -6.09 -26.16
C ALA A 153 -28.37 -6.33 -27.14
N ASN A 154 -27.46 -5.36 -27.29
CA ASN A 154 -26.39 -5.38 -28.30
C ASN A 154 -25.08 -6.03 -27.83
N ARG A 155 -25.04 -6.63 -26.63
CA ARG A 155 -23.84 -7.29 -26.06
C ARG A 155 -22.62 -6.35 -25.89
N ASN A 156 -22.84 -5.05 -25.83
CA ASN A 156 -21.81 -4.09 -25.43
C ASN A 156 -21.90 -3.86 -23.92
N ALA A 157 -20.77 -3.61 -23.29
CA ALA A 157 -20.66 -3.29 -21.89
C ALA A 157 -19.85 -2.02 -21.69
N VAL A 158 -20.05 -1.35 -20.57
CA VAL A 158 -19.15 -0.28 -20.13
C VAL A 158 -18.34 -0.81 -18.95
N ARG A 159 -17.02 -0.62 -19.02
CA ARG A 159 -16.08 -0.94 -17.94
C ARG A 159 -15.15 0.23 -17.63
N ARG A 160 -14.54 0.19 -16.46
CA ARG A 160 -13.46 1.11 -16.10
C ARG A 160 -12.15 0.73 -16.76
N TYR A 161 -11.16 1.61 -16.64
CA TYR A 161 -9.78 1.30 -16.99
C TYR A 161 -9.22 0.15 -16.16
N VAL A 162 -8.39 -0.67 -16.79
CA VAL A 162 -7.63 -1.72 -16.11
C VAL A 162 -6.21 -1.76 -16.63
N MET A 163 -6.02 -1.84 -17.94
CA MET A 163 -4.67 -1.95 -18.52
C MET A 163 -4.21 -0.62 -19.07
N GLU A 164 -5.14 0.24 -19.49
CA GLU A 164 -4.87 1.38 -20.35
C GLU A 164 -3.92 2.40 -19.69
N PRO A 165 -4.14 2.86 -18.44
CA PRO A 165 -3.21 3.77 -17.74
C PRO A 165 -1.85 3.13 -17.44
N LEU A 166 -1.81 1.82 -17.21
CA LEU A 166 -0.57 1.08 -16.97
C LEU A 166 0.26 0.95 -18.26
N LEU A 167 -0.41 0.77 -19.40
CA LEU A 167 0.21 0.73 -20.72
C LEU A 167 0.70 2.11 -21.15
N MET A 168 0.01 3.20 -20.78
CA MET A 168 0.52 4.57 -20.92
C MET A 168 1.84 4.74 -20.15
N ALA A 169 1.85 4.38 -18.86
CA ALA A 169 3.08 4.44 -18.05
C ALA A 169 4.21 3.62 -18.68
N LYS A 170 3.91 2.42 -19.19
CA LYS A 170 4.89 1.60 -19.92
C LYS A 170 5.42 2.28 -21.18
N GLU A 171 4.56 2.88 -22.01
CA GLU A 171 4.98 3.61 -23.22
C GLU A 171 5.92 4.76 -22.86
N ARG A 172 5.57 5.52 -21.81
CA ARG A 172 6.43 6.58 -21.27
C ARG A 172 7.81 6.08 -20.85
N PHE A 173 7.88 4.96 -20.13
CA PHE A 173 9.16 4.35 -19.76
C PHE A 173 9.94 3.86 -20.97
N GLN A 174 9.28 3.25 -21.96
CA GLN A 174 9.93 2.77 -23.17
C GLN A 174 10.52 3.91 -24.01
N HIS A 175 9.88 5.08 -24.04
CA HIS A 175 10.39 6.26 -24.74
C HIS A 175 11.77 6.72 -24.21
N VAL A 176 12.05 6.49 -22.93
CA VAL A 176 13.33 6.80 -22.27
C VAL A 176 14.16 5.55 -21.95
N GLU A 177 13.89 4.44 -22.63
CA GLU A 177 14.62 3.16 -22.52
C GLU A 177 14.64 2.55 -21.10
N LEU A 178 13.59 2.81 -20.30
CA LEU A 178 13.43 2.25 -18.96
C LEU A 178 12.57 0.97 -19.01
N PRO A 179 13.09 -0.20 -18.60
CA PRO A 179 12.32 -1.44 -18.61
C PRO A 179 11.26 -1.43 -17.49
N CYS A 180 10.06 -1.93 -17.80
CA CYS A 180 8.97 -2.03 -16.83
C CYS A 180 8.01 -3.17 -17.18
N ASN A 181 7.63 -3.94 -16.17
CA ASN A 181 6.55 -4.92 -16.21
C ASN A 181 5.19 -4.22 -16.00
N VAL A 182 4.14 -4.76 -16.62
CA VAL A 182 2.77 -4.31 -16.42
C VAL A 182 1.96 -5.48 -15.89
N VAL A 183 1.32 -5.28 -14.74
CA VAL A 183 0.41 -6.27 -14.15
C VAL A 183 -0.90 -5.57 -13.82
N GLY A 184 -2.00 -5.89 -14.49
CA GLY A 184 -3.30 -5.26 -14.22
C GLY A 184 -3.70 -5.38 -12.75
N TRP A 185 -3.77 -6.61 -12.24
CA TRP A 185 -4.12 -6.87 -10.83
C TRP A 185 -3.09 -7.77 -10.15
N ALA A 186 -2.45 -7.25 -9.12
CA ALA A 186 -1.58 -7.99 -8.21
C ALA A 186 -2.38 -8.87 -7.22
N GLN A 187 -3.14 -9.84 -7.75
CA GLN A 187 -4.16 -10.59 -7.02
C GLN A 187 -4.12 -12.10 -7.33
N PRO A 188 -4.53 -12.96 -6.38
CA PRO A 188 -4.57 -14.39 -6.58
C PRO A 188 -5.76 -14.81 -7.45
N ASP A 189 -5.80 -16.09 -7.82
CA ASP A 189 -7.00 -16.62 -8.45
C ASP A 189 -8.18 -16.67 -7.47
N GLY A 190 -9.36 -16.25 -7.92
CA GLY A 190 -10.56 -16.19 -7.10
C GLY A 190 -11.07 -17.56 -6.66
N PHE A 191 -10.83 -18.62 -7.44
CA PHE A 191 -11.24 -19.99 -7.14
C PHE A 191 -10.12 -20.82 -6.53
N SER A 192 -8.87 -20.45 -6.75
CA SER A 192 -7.69 -21.16 -6.24
C SER A 192 -6.62 -20.18 -5.73
N PRO A 193 -6.84 -19.52 -4.56
CA PRO A 193 -5.96 -18.46 -4.10
C PRO A 193 -4.49 -18.86 -3.96
N GLY A 194 -4.21 -20.10 -3.53
CA GLY A 194 -2.85 -20.61 -3.35
C GLY A 194 -2.15 -21.09 -4.64
N ASN A 195 -2.77 -20.95 -5.82
CA ASN A 195 -2.18 -21.38 -7.09
C ASN A 195 -1.74 -20.18 -7.93
N HIS A 196 -0.46 -19.82 -7.83
CA HIS A 196 0.14 -18.69 -8.53
C HIS A 196 0.07 -18.82 -10.07
N GLU A 197 0.22 -20.03 -10.61
CA GLU A 197 0.12 -20.26 -12.06
C GLU A 197 -1.27 -19.93 -12.60
N LEU A 198 -2.33 -20.26 -11.86
CA LEU A 198 -3.70 -19.89 -12.23
C LEU A 198 -3.96 -18.39 -12.10
N SER A 199 -3.20 -17.68 -11.26
CA SER A 199 -3.28 -16.23 -11.16
C SER A 199 -2.71 -15.53 -12.40
N ARG A 200 -1.70 -16.13 -13.04
CA ARG A 200 -0.93 -15.56 -14.16
C ARG A 200 -1.75 -15.57 -15.44
N LEU A 201 -2.39 -14.44 -15.73
CA LEU A 201 -3.17 -14.23 -16.94
C LEU A 201 -2.42 -13.26 -17.86
N ALA A 202 -1.87 -13.78 -18.96
CA ALA A 202 -1.18 -12.95 -19.95
C ALA A 202 -2.15 -12.07 -20.73
N TYR A 203 -1.68 -10.88 -21.14
CA TYR A 203 -2.42 -10.04 -22.07
C TYR A 203 -2.30 -10.62 -23.50
N PRO A 204 -3.40 -10.77 -24.26
CA PRO A 204 -3.39 -11.44 -25.58
C PRO A 204 -2.43 -10.81 -26.57
N ASP A 205 -1.69 -11.64 -27.33
CA ASP A 205 -0.77 -11.22 -28.40
C ASP A 205 0.34 -10.23 -27.97
N GLN A 206 0.64 -10.13 -26.68
CA GLN A 206 1.65 -9.22 -26.12
C GLN A 206 2.84 -9.95 -25.49
N HIS A 207 3.87 -9.18 -25.16
CA HIS A 207 5.08 -9.65 -24.48
C HIS A 207 4.77 -10.24 -23.09
N GLU A 208 5.56 -11.21 -22.63
CA GLU A 208 5.39 -11.90 -21.34
C GLU A 208 5.43 -10.99 -20.10
N SER A 209 5.91 -9.76 -20.28
CA SER A 209 5.95 -8.70 -19.26
C SER A 209 4.63 -7.94 -19.10
N ILE A 210 3.59 -8.26 -19.86
CA ILE A 210 2.26 -7.63 -19.78
C ILE A 210 1.23 -8.69 -19.37
N LEU A 211 0.80 -8.60 -18.12
CA LEU A 211 -0.12 -9.54 -17.50
C LEU A 211 -1.38 -8.78 -17.08
N ILE A 212 -2.55 -9.35 -17.32
CA ILE A 212 -3.82 -8.84 -16.81
C ILE A 212 -3.91 -9.06 -15.30
N ARG A 213 -3.39 -10.19 -14.82
CA ARG A 213 -3.37 -10.58 -13.41
C ARG A 213 -2.14 -11.42 -13.11
N ASN A 214 -1.56 -11.23 -11.93
CA ASN A 214 -0.50 -12.07 -11.40
C ASN A 214 -0.38 -11.89 -9.88
N SER A 215 -0.37 -12.97 -9.09
CA SER A 215 -0.12 -12.88 -7.64
C SER A 215 1.35 -12.94 -7.26
N ASP A 216 2.21 -13.40 -8.17
CA ASP A 216 3.65 -13.54 -7.95
C ASP A 216 4.41 -12.42 -8.67
N LEU A 217 4.46 -11.25 -8.06
CA LEU A 217 5.15 -10.09 -8.62
C LEU A 217 6.66 -10.27 -8.60
N ASP A 218 7.30 -9.99 -9.74
CA ASP A 218 8.75 -10.00 -9.87
C ASP A 218 9.35 -8.66 -9.39
N TYR A 219 9.91 -8.68 -8.19
CA TYR A 219 10.60 -7.53 -7.58
C TYR A 219 12.06 -7.37 -8.03
N SER A 220 12.49 -8.05 -9.09
CA SER A 220 13.79 -7.76 -9.74
C SER A 220 13.70 -6.65 -10.78
N HIS A 221 12.48 -6.27 -11.18
CA HIS A 221 12.21 -5.20 -12.14
C HIS A 221 11.16 -4.22 -11.61
N TRP A 222 11.14 -3.02 -12.20
CA TRP A 222 10.04 -2.09 -11.99
C TRP A 222 8.74 -2.67 -12.53
N THR A 223 7.65 -2.51 -11.78
CA THR A 223 6.33 -3.00 -12.16
C THR A 223 5.29 -1.92 -11.94
N VAL A 224 4.43 -1.66 -12.93
CA VAL A 224 3.21 -0.88 -12.75
C VAL A 224 2.00 -1.80 -12.61
N THR A 225 1.14 -1.51 -11.64
CA THR A 225 -0.08 -2.25 -11.35
C THR A 225 -1.22 -1.33 -10.94
N ASN A 226 -2.45 -1.83 -10.92
CA ASN A 226 -3.54 -1.13 -10.25
C ASN A 226 -3.57 -1.52 -8.76
N ASP A 227 -3.94 -0.56 -7.93
CA ASP A 227 -4.39 -0.77 -6.56
C ASP A 227 -5.87 -0.34 -6.49
N ASP A 228 -6.73 -1.18 -5.92
CA ASP A 228 -8.18 -0.92 -5.90
C ASP A 228 -8.61 0.10 -4.84
N THR A 229 -7.68 0.53 -3.99
CA THR A 229 -7.84 1.64 -3.05
C THR A 229 -7.44 2.99 -3.67
N LEU A 230 -6.71 2.98 -4.79
CA LEU A 230 -6.34 4.18 -5.54
C LEU A 230 -7.39 4.55 -6.58
N ILE A 231 -7.77 5.82 -6.57
CA ILE A 231 -8.81 6.36 -7.43
C ILE A 231 -8.28 7.65 -8.08
N GLY A 232 -8.66 7.91 -9.34
CA GLY A 232 -8.31 9.13 -10.08
C GLY A 232 -8.84 10.41 -9.42
N LEU A 233 -8.35 11.59 -9.82
CA LEU A 233 -8.81 12.87 -9.29
C LEU A 233 -10.27 13.14 -9.62
N LEU A 234 -10.91 13.93 -8.77
CA LEU A 234 -12.18 14.55 -9.10
C LEU A 234 -12.00 15.56 -10.24
N GLU A 235 -13.07 15.86 -10.97
CA GLU A 235 -12.99 16.78 -12.12
C GLU A 235 -12.45 18.18 -11.72
N SER A 236 -13.02 18.84 -10.71
CA SER A 236 -12.50 20.16 -10.28
C SER A 236 -11.07 20.10 -9.73
N GLN A 237 -10.67 18.98 -9.12
CA GLN A 237 -9.28 18.78 -8.68
C GLN A 237 -8.34 18.69 -9.89
N LEU A 238 -8.72 17.91 -10.90
CA LEU A 238 -7.97 17.80 -12.14
C LEU A 238 -7.88 19.17 -12.83
N GLN A 239 -9.00 19.86 -13.03
CA GLN A 239 -9.06 21.20 -13.63
C GLN A 239 -8.20 22.22 -12.87
N SER A 240 -8.26 22.23 -11.53
CA SER A 240 -7.43 23.08 -10.68
C SER A 240 -5.94 22.82 -10.93
N ARG A 241 -5.52 21.54 -10.96
CA ARG A 241 -4.13 21.16 -11.25
C ARG A 241 -3.70 21.51 -12.66
N LEU A 242 -4.55 21.29 -13.66
CA LEU A 242 -4.28 21.66 -15.06
C LEU A 242 -4.10 23.19 -15.18
N SER A 243 -4.90 23.97 -14.45
CA SER A 243 -4.77 25.43 -14.36
C SER A 243 -3.44 25.87 -13.76
N GLU A 244 -3.03 25.28 -12.63
CA GLU A 244 -1.73 25.54 -11.98
C GLU A 244 -0.54 25.25 -12.92
N LEU A 245 -0.69 24.26 -13.80
CA LEU A 245 0.30 23.88 -14.81
C LEU A 245 0.24 24.73 -16.09
N GLY A 246 -0.69 25.69 -16.17
CA GLY A 246 -0.87 26.56 -17.33
C GLY A 246 -1.47 25.88 -18.56
N ILE A 247 -2.16 24.75 -18.37
CA ILE A 247 -2.86 24.03 -19.45
C ILE A 247 -4.15 24.77 -19.77
N SER A 248 -4.36 25.03 -21.06
CA SER A 248 -5.51 25.79 -21.56
C SER A 248 -6.84 25.16 -21.13
N GLU A 249 -7.74 25.99 -20.58
CA GLU A 249 -9.10 25.59 -20.19
C GLU A 249 -9.88 24.88 -21.31
N LYS A 250 -9.66 25.31 -22.55
CA LYS A 250 -10.28 24.68 -23.74
C LYS A 250 -9.96 23.20 -23.91
N THR A 251 -8.86 22.72 -23.34
CA THR A 251 -8.44 21.32 -23.45
C THR A 251 -8.81 20.50 -22.22
N TRP A 252 -9.27 21.10 -21.11
CA TRP A 252 -9.60 20.36 -19.89
C TRP A 252 -10.60 19.21 -20.11
N PRO A 253 -11.65 19.33 -20.96
CA PRO A 253 -12.56 18.21 -21.26
C PRO A 253 -11.92 17.02 -21.99
N LEU A 254 -10.65 17.15 -22.39
CA LEU A 254 -9.84 16.12 -23.05
C LEU A 254 -8.85 15.47 -22.07
N TRP A 255 -8.93 15.75 -20.77
CA TRP A 255 -8.11 15.11 -19.74
C TRP A 255 -8.95 14.25 -18.80
N ASP A 256 -8.40 13.12 -18.41
CA ASP A 256 -8.91 12.25 -17.34
C ASP A 256 -7.74 11.84 -16.44
N SER A 257 -8.03 11.11 -15.36
CA SER A 257 -7.00 10.57 -14.48
C SER A 257 -7.36 9.22 -13.86
N HIS A 258 -6.34 8.44 -13.54
CA HIS A 258 -6.49 7.12 -12.92
C HIS A 258 -5.42 6.86 -11.87
N GLY A 259 -5.79 6.13 -10.81
CA GLY A 259 -4.85 5.66 -9.80
C GLY A 259 -4.00 4.51 -10.33
N ILE A 260 -2.67 4.61 -10.20
CA ILE A 260 -1.74 3.54 -10.55
C ILE A 260 -0.74 3.33 -9.40
N GLU A 261 -0.20 2.13 -9.28
CA GLU A 261 0.88 1.80 -8.35
C GLU A 261 2.14 1.47 -9.15
N LEU A 262 3.27 2.10 -8.80
CA LEU A 262 4.59 1.83 -9.35
C LEU A 262 5.48 1.21 -8.27
N ILE A 263 5.86 -0.04 -8.47
CA ILE A 263 6.63 -0.85 -7.55
C ILE A 263 8.08 -0.92 -8.04
N SER A 264 9.02 -0.60 -7.16
CA SER A 264 10.45 -0.66 -7.43
C SER A 264 10.99 -2.08 -7.35
N PRO A 265 12.15 -2.35 -7.97
CA PRO A 265 12.93 -3.54 -7.61
C PRO A 265 13.48 -3.42 -6.18
N ILE A 266 13.98 -4.54 -5.65
CA ILE A 266 14.65 -4.57 -4.35
C ILE A 266 16.04 -3.94 -4.47
N PHE A 267 16.23 -2.79 -3.82
CA PHE A 267 17.50 -2.09 -3.74
C PHE A 267 18.32 -2.54 -2.54
N THR A 268 19.63 -2.48 -2.66
CA THR A 268 20.53 -2.62 -1.50
C THR A 268 20.74 -1.27 -0.84
N LEU A 269 20.63 -1.18 0.49
CA LEU A 269 20.89 0.07 1.24
C LEU A 269 22.31 0.62 0.99
N ALA A 270 23.29 -0.28 0.76
CA ALA A 270 24.66 0.10 0.42
C ALA A 270 24.81 0.84 -0.94
N LYS A 271 23.80 0.75 -1.82
CA LYS A 271 23.75 1.41 -3.13
C LYS A 271 22.55 2.36 -3.24
N LYS A 272 22.13 2.93 -2.11
CA LYS A 272 20.96 3.80 -2.06
C LYS A 272 21.03 4.98 -3.04
N ASP A 273 22.19 5.60 -3.23
CA ASP A 273 22.31 6.75 -4.15
C ASP A 273 22.04 6.35 -5.61
N GLU A 274 22.50 5.17 -6.05
CA GLU A 274 22.17 4.63 -7.39
C GLU A 274 20.66 4.37 -7.53
N ALA A 275 20.03 3.84 -6.46
CA ALA A 275 18.60 3.59 -6.43
C ALA A 275 17.78 4.89 -6.50
N LEU A 276 18.20 5.94 -5.78
CA LEU A 276 17.55 7.26 -5.80
C LEU A 276 17.58 7.89 -7.20
N LEU A 277 18.72 7.81 -7.88
CA LEU A 277 18.84 8.25 -9.27
C LEU A 277 17.94 7.44 -10.21
N GLN A 278 17.71 6.15 -9.93
CA GLN A 278 16.77 5.35 -10.70
C GLN A 278 15.33 5.78 -10.42
N ILE A 279 14.96 5.97 -9.16
CA ILE A 279 13.62 6.44 -8.76
C ILE A 279 13.28 7.76 -9.46
N GLU A 280 14.18 8.73 -9.43
CA GLU A 280 14.02 10.02 -10.10
C GLU A 280 13.70 9.84 -11.60
N LYS A 281 14.52 9.05 -12.31
CA LYS A 281 14.30 8.77 -13.74
C LYS A 281 12.93 8.17 -14.06
N TYR A 282 12.45 7.23 -13.24
CA TYR A 282 11.14 6.63 -13.47
C TYR A 282 10.02 7.63 -13.17
N LEU A 283 10.10 8.41 -12.09
CA LEU A 283 9.07 9.40 -11.77
C LEU A 283 9.02 10.53 -12.82
N GLU A 284 10.16 11.00 -13.30
CA GLU A 284 10.25 12.01 -14.37
C GLU A 284 9.66 11.51 -15.68
N ALA A 285 9.92 10.24 -16.05
CA ALA A 285 9.47 9.66 -17.31
C ALA A 285 7.93 9.68 -17.47
N LEU A 286 7.19 9.58 -16.37
CA LEU A 286 5.72 9.60 -16.38
C LEU A 286 5.13 10.95 -16.80
N SER A 287 5.93 12.02 -16.77
CA SER A 287 5.51 13.37 -17.16
C SER A 287 5.80 13.66 -18.63
N SER A 288 4.84 14.29 -19.30
CA SER A 288 4.87 14.67 -20.70
C SER A 288 3.84 15.77 -21.00
N ASP A 289 3.74 16.16 -22.26
CA ASP A 289 2.67 17.04 -22.76
C ASP A 289 1.29 16.36 -22.77
N ARG A 290 1.24 15.02 -22.77
CA ARG A 290 0.01 14.21 -22.84
C ARG A 290 -0.28 13.39 -21.58
N SER A 291 0.60 13.43 -20.59
CA SER A 291 0.47 12.69 -19.33
C SER A 291 1.23 13.37 -18.20
N MET A 292 0.76 13.24 -16.97
CA MET A 292 1.46 13.75 -15.80
C MET A 292 1.02 13.02 -14.54
N VAL A 293 1.92 12.94 -13.56
CA VAL A 293 1.56 12.43 -12.25
C VAL A 293 1.13 13.59 -11.36
N LEU A 294 -0.04 13.46 -10.75
CA LEU A 294 -0.63 14.48 -9.90
C LEU A 294 -0.73 13.99 -8.45
N PRO A 295 -0.52 14.88 -7.47
CA PRO A 295 -0.72 14.55 -6.07
C PRO A 295 -2.20 14.28 -5.78
N SER A 296 -2.47 13.26 -4.97
CA SER A 296 -3.83 12.88 -4.58
C SER A 296 -3.88 12.51 -3.09
N VAL A 297 -5.00 12.83 -2.44
CA VAL A 297 -5.30 12.38 -1.07
C VAL A 297 -5.64 10.89 -0.99
N TRP A 298 -5.40 10.12 -2.04
CA TRP A 298 -5.46 8.66 -2.01
C TRP A 298 -4.11 8.02 -2.30
N ALA A 299 -3.22 8.80 -2.87
CA ALA A 299 -1.89 8.39 -3.23
C ALA A 299 -0.92 8.53 -2.04
N SER A 300 0.10 7.70 -2.04
CA SER A 300 1.04 7.52 -0.94
C SER A 300 2.38 6.98 -1.46
N THR A 301 3.38 6.94 -0.59
CA THR A 301 4.67 6.32 -0.85
C THR A 301 4.99 5.37 0.30
N HIS A 302 5.14 4.10 -0.02
CA HIS A 302 5.51 3.07 0.94
C HIS A 302 6.97 2.67 0.74
N VAL A 303 7.76 2.70 1.81
CA VAL A 303 9.13 2.21 1.84
C VAL A 303 9.18 0.94 2.67
N HIS A 304 9.57 -0.16 2.05
CA HIS A 304 9.75 -1.45 2.69
C HIS A 304 11.22 -1.63 3.03
N ILE A 305 11.58 -1.65 4.32
CA ILE A 305 12.94 -1.98 4.75
C ILE A 305 13.05 -3.48 4.96
N GLY A 306 13.92 -4.13 4.18
CA GLY A 306 14.12 -5.57 4.17
C GLY A 306 15.30 -6.02 5.03
N PHE A 307 15.08 -7.11 5.76
CA PHE A 307 16.05 -7.73 6.65
C PHE A 307 16.58 -9.04 6.04
N ASP A 308 17.85 -9.36 6.30
CA ASP A 308 18.56 -10.54 5.77
C ASP A 308 18.20 -11.87 6.47
N PHE A 309 16.93 -12.04 6.87
CA PHE A 309 16.41 -13.29 7.45
C PHE A 309 16.18 -14.34 6.36
N LYS A 310 16.60 -15.58 6.62
CA LYS A 310 16.27 -16.71 5.74
C LYS A 310 15.02 -17.43 6.21
N ASP A 311 14.92 -17.61 7.52
CA ASP A 311 13.82 -18.31 8.17
C ASP A 311 13.21 -17.44 9.28
N SER A 312 11.96 -17.71 9.67
CA SER A 312 11.30 -17.02 10.80
C SER A 312 12.08 -17.15 12.12
N SER A 313 12.84 -18.23 12.29
CA SER A 313 13.73 -18.44 13.44
C SER A 313 14.99 -17.57 13.46
N ASP A 314 15.27 -16.83 12.37
CA ASP A 314 16.39 -15.89 12.29
C ASP A 314 15.99 -14.47 12.71
N ILE A 315 14.69 -14.22 12.92
CA ILE A 315 14.18 -12.91 13.31
C ILE A 315 14.82 -12.51 14.64
N SER A 316 15.56 -11.41 14.62
CA SER A 316 16.21 -10.86 15.81
C SER A 316 15.22 -10.01 16.60
N THR A 317 14.47 -10.63 17.52
CA THR A 317 13.53 -9.94 18.42
C THR A 317 14.12 -8.66 19.04
N PRO A 318 15.38 -8.62 19.52
CA PRO A 318 15.94 -7.39 20.10
C PRO A 318 15.94 -6.18 19.15
N ILE A 319 16.15 -6.39 17.85
CA ILE A 319 16.14 -5.29 16.87
C ILE A 319 14.73 -4.69 16.79
N PHE A 320 13.71 -5.53 16.73
CA PHE A 320 12.32 -5.10 16.67
C PHE A 320 11.82 -4.52 17.99
N GLN A 321 12.27 -5.04 19.15
CA GLN A 321 12.01 -4.40 20.44
C GLN A 321 12.51 -2.95 20.45
N HIS A 322 13.76 -2.73 20.05
CA HIS A 322 14.31 -1.38 20.00
C HIS A 322 13.61 -0.50 18.95
N LEU A 323 13.32 -1.03 17.76
CA LEU A 323 12.62 -0.30 16.72
C LEU A 323 11.20 0.13 17.17
N ILE A 324 10.42 -0.81 17.71
CA ILE A 324 9.07 -0.54 18.22
C ILE A 324 9.10 0.46 19.37
N TYR A 325 10.05 0.32 20.30
CA TYR A 325 10.20 1.27 21.41
C TYR A 325 10.47 2.69 20.91
N ILE A 326 11.37 2.86 19.95
CA ILE A 326 11.66 4.18 19.36
C ILE A 326 10.41 4.72 18.64
N LEU A 327 9.76 3.89 17.83
CA LEU A 327 8.60 4.25 17.03
C LEU A 327 7.42 4.66 17.90
N LEU A 328 7.04 3.87 18.90
CA LEU A 328 5.91 4.21 19.79
C LEU A 328 6.16 5.53 20.54
N LEU A 329 7.37 5.73 21.07
CA LEU A 329 7.70 6.95 21.82
C LEU A 329 7.73 8.22 20.96
N HIS A 330 7.92 8.08 19.65
CA HIS A 330 8.06 9.22 18.73
C HIS A 330 7.05 9.17 17.59
N GLU A 331 6.00 8.33 17.67
CA GLU A 331 5.00 8.21 16.61
C GLU A 331 4.35 9.57 16.39
N ASP A 332 3.95 10.26 17.47
CA ASP A 332 3.39 11.61 17.42
C ASP A 332 4.34 12.64 16.80
N LEU A 333 5.64 12.54 17.07
CA LEU A 333 6.66 13.45 16.52
C LEU A 333 6.86 13.23 15.01
N ILE A 334 7.02 11.96 14.60
CA ILE A 334 7.23 11.56 13.21
C ILE A 334 5.97 11.88 12.39
N SER A 335 4.81 11.56 12.94
CA SER A 335 3.53 11.71 12.27
C SER A 335 3.18 13.17 12.00
N LYS A 336 3.57 14.09 12.90
CA LYS A 336 3.44 15.54 12.72
C LYS A 336 4.32 16.11 11.60
N CYS A 337 5.18 15.31 10.95
CA CYS A 337 5.90 15.74 9.76
C CYS A 337 5.07 15.61 8.47
N PHE A 338 3.82 15.11 8.55
CA PHE A 338 2.93 14.85 7.42
C PHE A 338 1.55 15.51 7.62
N PRO A 339 0.81 15.83 6.53
CA PRO A 339 -0.48 16.54 6.59
C PRO A 339 -1.56 15.86 7.47
N ARG A 340 -2.57 16.60 7.96
CA ARG A 340 -3.65 16.02 8.81
C ARG A 340 -4.39 14.85 8.18
N SER A 341 -4.79 14.98 6.91
CA SER A 341 -5.46 13.90 6.15
C SER A 341 -4.64 12.61 6.13
N ARG A 342 -3.39 12.73 6.56
CA ARG A 342 -2.42 11.68 6.62
C ARG A 342 -1.97 11.60 8.06
N SER A 343 -2.83 11.45 9.07
CA SER A 343 -2.41 11.41 10.48
C SER A 343 -2.91 10.22 11.30
N GLY A 344 -3.85 9.44 10.78
CA GLY A 344 -4.51 8.35 11.52
C GLY A 344 -5.39 8.83 12.68
N ILE A 345 -5.51 10.14 12.91
CA ILE A 345 -6.33 10.71 13.97
C ILE A 345 -7.79 10.60 13.57
N LYS A 346 -8.62 10.03 14.45
CA LYS A 346 -10.08 10.04 14.29
C LYS A 346 -10.55 11.49 14.31
N ILE A 347 -11.24 11.89 13.27
CA ILE A 347 -11.92 13.18 13.27
C ILE A 347 -13.16 13.01 14.11
N GLU A 348 -13.29 13.84 15.14
CA GLU A 348 -14.55 13.97 15.85
C GLU A 348 -15.61 14.36 14.83
N GLU A 349 -16.61 13.49 14.68
CA GLU A 349 -17.77 13.79 13.85
C GLU A 349 -18.41 15.04 14.47
N GLN A 350 -18.21 16.20 13.83
CA GLN A 350 -18.98 17.39 14.14
C GLN A 350 -20.43 16.97 14.04
N ARG A 351 -21.14 16.97 15.18
CA ARG A 351 -22.58 16.78 15.17
C ARG A 351 -23.11 17.82 14.19
N PRO A 352 -23.90 17.42 13.18
CA PRO A 352 -24.58 18.39 12.34
C PRO A 352 -25.21 19.41 13.27
N GLU A 353 -24.85 20.69 13.12
CA GLU A 353 -25.57 21.73 13.83
C GLU A 353 -27.01 21.56 13.40
N GLU A 354 -27.89 21.18 14.35
CA GLU A 354 -29.31 21.08 14.05
C GLU A 354 -29.70 22.41 13.41
N PRO A 355 -30.32 22.39 12.22
CA PRO A 355 -30.66 23.62 11.53
C PRO A 355 -31.39 24.50 12.54
N LEU A 356 -30.82 25.68 12.81
CA LEU A 356 -31.44 26.69 13.65
C LEU A 356 -32.70 27.11 12.92
N PHE A 357 -33.79 26.37 13.12
CA PHE A 357 -35.12 26.78 12.76
C PHE A 357 -35.35 28.10 13.49
N SER A 358 -35.22 29.21 12.76
CA SER A 358 -35.64 30.52 13.22
C SER A 358 -37.12 30.41 13.54
N PRO A 359 -37.54 30.51 14.81
CA PRO A 359 -38.95 30.38 15.18
C PRO A 359 -39.79 31.62 14.77
N LEU A 360 -39.32 32.43 13.82
CA LEU A 360 -39.80 33.80 13.60
C LEU A 360 -40.16 34.14 12.16
N ASP A 361 -40.06 33.21 11.21
CA ASP A 361 -40.64 33.39 9.89
C ASP A 361 -42.02 32.70 9.84
N ASP A 362 -42.91 33.16 10.72
CA ASP A 362 -44.37 32.98 10.62
C ASP A 362 -44.88 33.93 9.50
N ASP A 363 -44.43 33.70 8.26
CA ASP A 363 -45.18 34.22 7.11
C ASP A 363 -46.42 33.31 7.00
N ASP A 364 -47.59 33.88 7.32
CA ASP A 364 -48.94 33.31 7.24
C ASP A 364 -49.33 32.92 5.80
N GLU A 365 -48.50 32.16 5.07
CA GLU A 365 -48.97 31.48 3.88
C GLU A 365 -49.95 30.37 4.32
N PRO A 366 -51.21 30.41 3.87
CA PRO A 366 -52.20 29.41 4.24
C PRO A 366 -51.71 28.05 3.77
N PHE A 367 -51.30 27.21 4.72
CA PHE A 367 -50.94 25.82 4.50
C PHE A 367 -52.07 25.13 3.71
N ASP A 368 -51.84 24.85 2.43
CA ASP A 368 -52.77 24.09 1.60
C ASP A 368 -52.58 22.60 1.91
N PRO A 369 -53.51 21.97 2.64
CA PRO A 369 -53.39 20.56 3.02
C PRO A 369 -53.47 19.60 1.82
N ASP A 370 -53.83 20.10 0.63
CA ASP A 370 -53.91 19.32 -0.60
C ASP A 370 -52.68 19.51 -1.53
N GLU A 371 -51.75 20.41 -1.18
CA GLU A 371 -50.51 20.60 -1.94
C GLU A 371 -49.47 19.56 -1.50
N GLU A 372 -49.23 18.54 -2.33
CA GLU A 372 -48.13 17.58 -2.16
C GLU A 372 -46.79 18.31 -2.28
N PHE A 373 -46.34 18.98 -1.21
CA PHE A 373 -44.97 19.45 -1.08
C PHE A 373 -44.04 18.25 -0.88
N GLY A 374 -43.77 17.52 -1.96
CA GLY A 374 -42.54 16.77 -2.04
C GLY A 374 -41.37 17.75 -1.89
N PRO A 375 -40.26 17.36 -1.23
CA PRO A 375 -39.05 18.17 -1.29
C PRO A 375 -38.76 18.50 -2.77
N PRO A 376 -38.37 19.74 -3.10
CA PRO A 376 -38.07 20.11 -4.48
C PRO A 376 -37.10 19.08 -5.04
N GLN A 377 -37.45 18.50 -6.20
CA GLN A 377 -36.55 17.58 -6.89
C GLN A 377 -35.33 18.38 -7.31
N LEU A 378 -34.19 18.07 -6.70
CA LEU A 378 -32.90 18.61 -7.12
C LEU A 378 -32.67 18.20 -8.58
N SER A 379 -32.07 19.11 -9.34
CA SER A 379 -31.55 18.77 -10.66
C SER A 379 -30.37 17.79 -10.54
N GLU A 380 -30.09 17.04 -11.61
CA GLU A 380 -28.94 16.13 -11.65
C GLU A 380 -27.60 16.86 -11.41
N GLU A 381 -27.53 18.15 -11.77
CA GLU A 381 -26.39 19.03 -11.58
C GLU A 381 -26.22 19.44 -10.11
N GLU A 382 -27.30 19.84 -9.43
CA GLU A 382 -27.27 20.15 -7.99
C GLU A 382 -26.92 18.91 -7.15
N ASP A 383 -27.48 17.74 -7.49
CA ASP A 383 -27.09 16.47 -6.87
C ASP A 383 -25.61 16.14 -7.10
N ALA A 384 -25.05 16.57 -8.24
CA ALA A 384 -23.63 16.41 -8.56
C ALA A 384 -22.74 17.31 -7.70
N GLU A 385 -23.10 18.58 -7.57
CA GLU A 385 -22.38 19.54 -6.76
C GLU A 385 -22.40 19.14 -5.27
N ILE A 386 -23.55 18.75 -4.74
CA ILE A 386 -23.67 18.26 -3.34
C ILE A 386 -22.80 17.01 -3.12
N ALA A 387 -22.83 16.06 -4.05
CA ALA A 387 -21.97 14.88 -3.96
C ALA A 387 -20.48 15.26 -4.02
N TYR A 388 -20.14 16.23 -4.86
CA TYR A 388 -18.79 16.76 -5.02
C TYR A 388 -18.26 17.38 -3.73
N ASP A 389 -19.03 18.27 -3.12
CA ASP A 389 -18.71 18.94 -1.86
C ASP A 389 -18.61 17.95 -0.71
N HIS A 390 -19.48 16.93 -0.69
CA HIS A 390 -19.40 15.85 0.29
C HIS A 390 -18.10 15.05 0.13
N VAL A 391 -17.66 14.76 -1.10
CA VAL A 391 -16.37 14.08 -1.34
C VAL A 391 -15.22 14.95 -0.88
N LEU A 392 -15.17 16.23 -1.26
CA LEU A 392 -14.10 17.14 -0.86
C LEU A 392 -14.04 17.31 0.66
N THR A 393 -15.19 17.46 1.32
CA THR A 393 -15.29 17.53 2.77
C THR A 393 -14.79 16.23 3.41
N THR A 394 -15.15 15.09 2.83
CA THR A 394 -14.71 13.78 3.29
C THR A 394 -13.22 13.58 3.08
N GLU A 395 -12.66 14.03 1.96
CA GLU A 395 -11.23 13.98 1.63
C GLU A 395 -10.39 14.88 2.54
N ALA A 396 -10.87 16.09 2.81
CA ALA A 396 -10.31 16.96 3.83
C ALA A 396 -10.33 16.30 5.21
N LYS A 397 -11.35 15.48 5.46
CA LYS A 397 -11.50 14.65 6.65
C LYS A 397 -10.80 13.29 6.57
N TYR A 398 -10.33 12.87 5.39
CA TYR A 398 -9.94 11.50 5.18
C TYR A 398 -8.58 11.30 5.83
N THR A 399 -8.57 10.71 7.02
CA THR A 399 -7.37 10.33 7.78
C THR A 399 -7.05 8.85 7.65
N GLY A 400 -7.35 8.24 6.50
CA GLY A 400 -7.29 6.79 6.35
C GLY A 400 -8.44 6.06 7.07
N LEU A 401 -9.61 6.71 7.16
CA LEU A 401 -10.82 6.22 7.83
C LEU A 401 -11.11 4.75 7.46
N GLY A 402 -10.92 3.86 8.45
CA GLY A 402 -11.29 2.44 8.38
C GLY A 402 -10.18 1.47 7.98
N ASN A 403 -9.09 1.93 7.36
CA ASN A 403 -8.04 1.03 6.82
C ASN A 403 -6.67 1.19 7.50
N VAL A 404 -6.46 2.25 8.28
CA VAL A 404 -5.23 2.46 9.03
C VAL A 404 -5.51 2.91 10.45
N GLU A 405 -4.66 2.51 11.38
CA GLU A 405 -4.74 2.85 12.80
C GLU A 405 -3.37 3.27 13.33
N SER A 406 -3.35 4.21 14.27
CA SER A 406 -2.14 4.54 15.03
C SER A 406 -1.77 3.35 15.91
N ASN A 407 -0.55 2.82 15.76
CA ASN A 407 -0.09 1.70 16.58
C ASN A 407 0.09 2.16 18.03
N LEU A 408 0.48 3.42 18.24
CA LEU A 408 0.53 4.05 19.56
C LEU A 408 -0.86 4.16 20.20
N GLN A 409 -1.87 4.61 19.47
CA GLN A 409 -3.24 4.71 19.99
C GLN A 409 -3.79 3.32 20.31
N TYR A 410 -3.59 2.33 19.43
CA TYR A 410 -4.00 0.96 19.72
C TYR A 410 -3.30 0.44 20.99
N PHE A 411 -2.00 0.68 21.14
CA PHE A 411 -1.27 0.31 22.34
C PHE A 411 -1.85 0.98 23.61
N ARG A 412 -2.15 2.29 23.56
CA ARG A 412 -2.81 3.03 24.64
C ARG A 412 -4.18 2.43 24.99
N ASP A 413 -4.98 2.10 23.98
CA ASP A 413 -6.31 1.49 24.16
C ASP A 413 -6.20 0.12 24.86
N GLN A 414 -5.13 -0.65 24.60
CA GLN A 414 -4.85 -1.92 25.31
C GLN A 414 -4.35 -1.70 26.74
N ALA A 415 -3.55 -0.66 26.99
CA ALA A 415 -2.96 -0.38 28.29
C ALA A 415 -3.97 0.22 29.30
N GLY A 416 -5.08 0.80 28.80
CA GLY A 416 -6.13 1.40 29.61
C GLY A 416 -5.87 2.87 29.98
N PRO A 417 -6.88 3.58 30.50
CA PRO A 417 -6.82 5.04 30.70
C PRO A 417 -5.79 5.48 31.74
N GLU A 418 -5.47 4.65 32.73
CA GLU A 418 -4.47 4.94 33.77
C GLU A 418 -3.05 5.00 33.19
N ALA A 419 -2.82 4.41 32.01
CA ALA A 419 -1.51 4.38 31.35
C ALA A 419 -1.23 5.60 30.45
N ASN A 420 -2.20 6.50 30.29
CA ASN A 420 -2.14 7.57 29.29
C ASN A 420 -1.63 8.88 29.91
N GLY A 421 -0.33 9.15 29.79
CA GLY A 421 0.24 10.47 30.13
C GLY A 421 1.72 10.48 30.49
N GLY A 422 2.51 11.29 29.78
CA GLY A 422 3.85 11.72 30.18
C GLY A 422 4.82 10.58 30.49
N SER A 423 5.38 10.58 31.71
CA SER A 423 6.40 9.60 32.13
C SER A 423 5.85 8.19 32.38
N GLU A 424 4.58 8.05 32.72
CA GLU A 424 3.95 6.76 33.01
C GLU A 424 3.71 5.97 31.71
N GLU A 425 3.29 6.65 30.65
CA GLU A 425 3.18 6.07 29.32
C GLU A 425 4.52 5.51 28.83
N ALA A 426 5.60 6.28 28.96
CA ALA A 426 6.93 5.85 28.55
C ALA A 426 7.39 4.60 29.31
N LEU A 427 7.07 4.50 30.60
CA LEU A 427 7.36 3.32 31.43
C LEU A 427 6.50 2.10 31.03
N ASN A 428 5.24 2.31 30.66
CA ASN A 428 4.35 1.25 30.20
C ASN A 428 4.78 0.70 28.83
N ILE A 429 5.17 1.58 27.90
CA ILE A 429 5.78 1.19 26.62
C ILE A 429 7.06 0.39 26.88
N GLU A 430 7.93 0.89 27.77
CA GLU A 430 9.18 0.22 28.14
C GLU A 430 8.95 -1.22 28.63
N ASN A 431 8.07 -1.39 29.62
CA ASN A 431 7.79 -2.70 30.21
C ASN A 431 7.07 -3.66 29.25
N SER A 432 6.27 -3.14 28.33
CA SER A 432 5.50 -3.96 27.39
C SER A 432 6.33 -4.44 26.20
N VAL A 433 7.25 -3.58 25.71
CA VAL A 433 8.10 -3.86 24.56
C VAL A 433 9.31 -4.70 24.94
N PHE A 434 9.95 -4.40 26.08
CA PHE A 434 11.14 -5.11 26.53
C PHE A 434 10.79 -6.25 27.49
N THR A 435 10.37 -7.37 26.92
CA THR A 435 10.27 -8.66 27.63
C THR A 435 11.42 -9.59 27.22
N GLU A 436 12.03 -10.29 28.16
CA GLU A 436 13.25 -11.08 27.89
C GLU A 436 13.03 -12.30 26.98
N HIS A 437 11.82 -12.87 27.00
CA HIS A 437 11.50 -14.14 26.32
C HIS A 437 10.34 -14.03 25.33
N ASP A 438 9.96 -12.81 24.96
CA ASP A 438 8.93 -12.63 23.93
C ASP A 438 9.50 -12.98 22.56
N ASP A 439 8.66 -13.58 21.73
CA ASP A 439 8.90 -13.69 20.30
C ASP A 439 8.33 -12.48 19.54
N ILE A 440 8.67 -12.39 18.26
CA ILE A 440 8.21 -11.29 17.41
C ILE A 440 6.68 -11.26 17.25
N ILE A 441 6.03 -12.43 17.30
CA ILE A 441 4.57 -12.55 17.17
C ILE A 441 3.92 -11.89 18.37
N SER A 442 4.30 -12.28 19.59
CA SER A 442 3.80 -11.72 20.84
C SER A 442 4.05 -10.21 20.90
N LEU A 443 5.21 -9.75 20.42
CA LEU A 443 5.55 -8.34 20.37
C LEU A 443 4.63 -7.56 19.41
N ILE A 444 4.42 -8.04 18.18
CA ILE A 444 3.55 -7.38 17.20
C ILE A 444 2.09 -7.41 17.66
N ALA A 445 1.62 -8.51 18.27
CA ALA A 445 0.24 -8.63 18.75
C ALA A 445 -0.13 -7.56 19.77
N LYS A 446 0.83 -7.07 20.57
CA LYS A 446 0.64 -5.98 21.54
C LYS A 446 0.45 -4.60 20.90
N ILE A 447 0.99 -4.39 19.71
CA ILE A 447 1.08 -3.06 19.09
C ILE A 447 0.29 -2.93 17.79
N GLN A 448 -0.19 -4.04 17.22
CA GLN A 448 -0.97 -4.04 15.99
C GLN A 448 -2.26 -4.84 16.14
N ARG A 449 -3.37 -4.15 15.92
CA ARG A 449 -4.73 -4.69 15.96
C ARG A 449 -4.93 -5.81 14.94
N PRO A 450 -5.63 -6.91 15.28
CA PRO A 450 -6.04 -7.91 14.30
C PRO A 450 -7.18 -7.37 13.41
N ASP A 451 -7.17 -7.70 12.11
CA ASP A 451 -8.20 -7.34 11.13
C ASP A 451 -9.59 -7.79 11.59
N ASN A 452 -9.66 -8.97 12.21
CA ASN A 452 -10.85 -9.50 12.84
C ASN A 452 -10.59 -9.73 14.33
N HIS A 453 -11.29 -9.01 15.20
CA HIS A 453 -11.20 -9.16 16.67
C HIS A 453 -11.48 -10.58 17.17
N GLN A 454 -12.25 -11.36 16.43
CA GLN A 454 -12.54 -12.75 16.76
C GLN A 454 -11.41 -13.71 16.37
N ASN A 455 -10.46 -13.25 15.56
CA ASN A 455 -9.31 -14.02 15.13
C ASN A 455 -8.02 -13.27 15.50
N GLU A 456 -7.63 -13.38 16.77
CA GLU A 456 -6.43 -12.73 17.30
C GLU A 456 -5.14 -13.09 16.55
N ASN A 457 -5.08 -14.27 15.92
CA ASN A 457 -3.92 -14.72 15.14
C ASN A 457 -4.06 -14.42 13.64
N GLY A 458 -5.13 -13.76 13.23
CA GLY A 458 -5.38 -13.42 11.84
C GLY A 458 -4.45 -12.34 11.29
N PRO A 459 -4.72 -11.89 10.05
CA PRO A 459 -4.06 -10.73 9.47
C PRO A 459 -4.15 -9.50 10.38
N ARG A 460 -3.14 -8.63 10.30
CA ARG A 460 -3.03 -7.42 11.12
C ARG A 460 -3.44 -6.19 10.33
N PHE A 461 -4.13 -5.27 11.01
CA PHE A 461 -4.44 -3.97 10.46
C PHE A 461 -3.13 -3.26 10.09
N ARG A 462 -3.18 -2.54 8.97
CA ARG A 462 -2.04 -1.75 8.51
C ARG A 462 -1.91 -0.54 9.43
N GLY A 463 -0.79 -0.45 10.13
CA GLY A 463 -0.48 0.74 10.92
C GLY A 463 -0.31 1.95 10.02
N TYR A 464 -0.62 3.12 10.55
CA TYR A 464 -0.78 4.33 9.75
C TYR A 464 0.57 4.87 9.19
N ILE A 465 1.66 4.94 9.98
CA ILE A 465 3.02 5.33 9.50
C ILE A 465 3.95 4.14 9.30
N TYR A 466 3.74 3.08 10.05
CA TYR A 466 4.54 1.88 9.94
C TYR A 466 3.66 0.68 10.21
N ASN A 467 3.97 -0.45 9.57
CA ASN A 467 3.31 -1.70 9.85
C ASN A 467 4.29 -2.87 9.83
N PHE A 468 3.97 -3.89 10.62
CA PHE A 468 4.71 -5.14 10.71
C PHE A 468 3.90 -6.31 10.14
N ALA A 469 2.87 -6.06 9.30
CA ALA A 469 2.01 -7.12 8.77
C ALA A 469 2.81 -8.12 7.90
N ASN A 470 3.77 -7.64 7.12
CA ASN A 470 4.68 -8.49 6.35
C ASN A 470 5.56 -9.36 7.28
N LEU A 471 6.06 -8.79 8.37
CA LEU A 471 6.85 -9.52 9.36
C LEU A 471 6.00 -10.53 10.16
N TRP A 472 4.75 -10.18 10.48
CA TRP A 472 3.76 -11.07 11.10
C TRP A 472 3.48 -12.28 10.22
N ALA A 473 3.19 -12.06 8.94
CA ALA A 473 2.99 -13.11 7.95
C ALA A 473 4.24 -13.99 7.81
N PHE A 474 5.43 -13.38 7.79
CA PHE A 474 6.71 -14.09 7.76
C PHE A 474 6.95 -14.95 9.00
N ALA A 475 6.66 -14.43 10.19
CA ALA A 475 6.84 -15.16 11.44
C ALA A 475 5.92 -16.37 11.55
N ASN A 476 4.67 -16.24 11.10
CA ASN A 476 3.68 -17.33 11.13
C ASN A 476 3.82 -18.31 9.94
N ASN A 477 4.71 -18.03 8.98
CA ASN A 477 4.78 -18.74 7.69
C ASN A 477 3.40 -18.77 7.00
N GLU A 478 2.64 -17.69 7.18
CA GLU A 478 1.29 -17.51 6.66
C GLU A 478 1.35 -16.59 5.45
N THR A 479 1.37 -17.17 4.26
CA THR A 479 0.99 -16.43 3.06
C THR A 479 0.05 -17.26 2.23
N ASN A 480 -1.20 -16.81 2.16
CA ASN A 480 -2.19 -17.47 1.34
C ASN A 480 -1.88 -17.35 -0.17
N TRP A 481 -1.08 -16.35 -0.59
CA TRP A 481 -0.80 -16.10 -2.03
C TRP A 481 0.24 -15.01 -2.41
N LYS A 482 0.85 -14.25 -1.49
CA LYS A 482 1.92 -13.28 -1.82
C LYS A 482 3.29 -13.83 -1.40
N PRO A 483 4.40 -13.52 -2.10
CA PRO A 483 5.74 -13.82 -1.62
C PRO A 483 5.95 -13.24 -0.21
N ILE A 484 6.47 -14.07 0.70
CA ILE A 484 6.70 -13.65 2.09
C ILE A 484 7.88 -12.67 2.12
N LYS A 485 7.66 -11.46 2.62
CA LYS A 485 8.70 -10.41 2.70
C LYS A 485 9.09 -10.20 4.17
N PRO A 486 10.35 -10.43 4.58
CA PRO A 486 10.83 -10.06 5.91
C PRO A 486 11.09 -8.55 5.98
N THR A 487 10.04 -7.75 5.84
CA THR A 487 10.11 -6.29 5.74
C THR A 487 9.28 -5.61 6.80
N VAL A 488 9.75 -4.45 7.26
CA VAL A 488 8.90 -3.44 7.91
C VAL A 488 8.52 -2.42 6.84
N GLU A 489 7.24 -2.13 6.73
CA GLU A 489 6.73 -1.15 5.77
C GLU A 489 6.48 0.17 6.49
N PHE A 490 7.02 1.25 5.91
CA PHE A 490 6.84 2.62 6.36
C PHE A 490 6.06 3.39 5.32
N ARG A 491 5.01 4.07 5.76
CA ARG A 491 4.05 4.73 4.89
C ARG A 491 4.19 6.23 5.07
N GLN A 492 4.46 6.91 3.98
CA GLN A 492 4.30 8.35 3.86
C GLN A 492 3.06 8.57 2.99
N HIS A 493 1.95 9.01 3.59
CA HIS A 493 0.73 9.30 2.83
C HIS A 493 0.75 10.68 2.17
N ASP A 494 1.83 11.45 2.34
CA ASP A 494 2.03 12.68 1.58
C ASP A 494 2.42 12.29 0.14
N CYS A 495 1.44 12.30 -0.77
CA CYS A 495 1.60 11.93 -2.17
C CYS A 495 2.64 12.83 -2.83
N THR A 496 3.88 12.38 -2.79
CA THR A 496 5.01 13.06 -3.36
C THR A 496 5.54 12.26 -4.53
N THR A 497 5.74 12.96 -5.64
CA THR A 497 6.51 12.49 -6.78
C THR A 497 7.92 13.08 -6.79
N GLY A 498 8.24 13.95 -5.83
CA GLY A 498 9.53 14.59 -5.71
C GLY A 498 10.58 13.59 -5.21
N ALA A 499 11.52 13.22 -6.07
CA ALA A 499 12.60 12.30 -5.73
C ALA A 499 13.42 12.76 -4.51
N ASP A 500 13.61 14.07 -4.33
CA ASP A 500 14.29 14.64 -3.16
C ASP A 500 13.53 14.37 -1.85
N ILE A 501 12.20 14.49 -1.86
CA ILE A 501 11.37 14.19 -0.68
C ILE A 501 11.48 12.71 -0.33
N VAL A 502 11.44 11.83 -1.34
CA VAL A 502 11.60 10.37 -1.19
C VAL A 502 12.98 10.05 -0.62
N LYS A 503 14.03 10.74 -1.09
CA LYS A 503 15.39 10.61 -0.57
C LYS A 503 15.47 10.93 0.92
N HIS A 504 14.92 12.07 1.35
CA HIS A 504 14.89 12.43 2.78
C HIS A 504 14.18 11.35 3.61
N TRP A 505 13.10 10.77 3.10
CA TRP A 505 12.38 9.69 3.78
C TRP A 505 13.23 8.44 3.94
N ILE A 506 13.88 7.97 2.88
CA ILE A 506 14.73 6.77 2.95
C ILE A 506 15.94 7.00 3.86
N ILE A 507 16.55 8.18 3.82
CA ILE A 507 17.66 8.54 4.73
C ILE A 507 17.20 8.48 6.19
N PHE A 508 16.02 9.04 6.48
CA PHE A 508 15.44 9.02 7.82
C PHE A 508 15.16 7.60 8.31
N LEU A 509 14.50 6.77 7.49
CA LEU A 509 14.16 5.39 7.82
C LEU A 509 15.40 4.52 8.02
N GLU A 510 16.42 4.67 7.18
CA GLU A 510 17.68 3.96 7.35
C GLU A 510 18.36 4.33 8.69
N ALA A 511 18.37 5.62 9.05
CA ALA A 511 18.95 6.08 10.30
C ALA A 511 18.18 5.56 11.53
N LEU A 512 16.84 5.54 11.46
CA LEU A 512 15.97 4.96 12.47
C LEU A 512 16.30 3.47 12.73
N ILE A 513 16.40 2.70 11.65
CA ILE A 513 16.70 1.26 11.73
C ILE A 513 18.12 1.03 12.25
N LYS A 514 19.11 1.78 11.75
CA LYS A 514 20.49 1.72 12.26
C LYS A 514 20.57 2.04 13.75
N ALA A 515 19.80 3.00 14.25
CA ALA A 515 19.74 3.30 15.67
C ALA A 515 19.21 2.09 16.47
N ALA A 516 18.14 1.45 16.00
CA ALA A 516 17.60 0.23 16.62
C ALA A 516 18.61 -0.92 16.62
N GLU A 517 19.29 -1.18 15.49
CA GLU A 517 20.34 -2.20 15.37
C GLU A 517 21.52 -1.97 16.33
N GLN A 518 21.96 -0.72 16.47
CA GLN A 518 23.04 -0.36 17.39
C GLN A 518 22.64 -0.64 18.85
N HIS A 519 21.38 -0.37 19.23
CA HIS A 519 20.89 -0.61 20.58
C HIS A 519 20.70 -2.11 20.84
N ALA A 520 20.18 -2.85 19.86
CA ALA A 520 20.07 -4.30 19.90
C ALA A 520 21.45 -4.99 20.00
N THR A 521 22.46 -4.49 19.28
CA THR A 521 23.82 -5.01 19.37
C THR A 521 24.38 -4.87 20.79
N LYS A 522 24.10 -3.75 21.47
CA LYS A 522 24.45 -3.60 22.88
C LYS A 522 23.75 -4.68 23.71
N THR A 523 22.47 -4.96 23.49
CA THR A 523 21.72 -6.05 24.17
C THR A 523 22.42 -7.39 24.08
N ILE A 524 22.84 -7.78 22.88
CA ILE A 524 23.45 -9.08 22.61
C ILE A 524 24.83 -9.18 23.25
N ILE A 525 25.63 -8.11 23.19
CA ILE A 525 26.96 -8.07 23.81
C ILE A 525 26.86 -8.15 25.34
N TYR A 526 25.88 -7.48 25.97
CA TYR A 526 25.65 -7.54 27.41
C TYR A 526 25.37 -8.96 27.90
N ASN A 527 24.63 -9.77 27.14
CA ASN A 527 24.35 -11.18 27.48
C ASN A 527 25.59 -12.09 27.42
N SER A 528 26.68 -11.67 26.75
CA SER A 528 27.84 -12.52 26.50
C SER A 528 29.06 -12.26 27.40
N LYS A 529 29.20 -11.08 28.02
CA LYS A 529 30.46 -10.67 28.68
C LYS A 529 30.33 -9.90 30.00
N THR A 530 29.19 -9.29 30.30
CA THR A 530 29.04 -8.49 31.52
C THR A 530 28.05 -9.20 32.44
N ARG A 531 28.39 -9.33 33.73
CA ARG A 531 27.47 -9.91 34.72
C ARG A 531 26.23 -9.03 34.75
N LEU A 532 25.11 -9.52 34.21
CA LEU A 532 23.82 -8.83 34.26
C LEU A 532 23.57 -8.43 35.71
N ASP A 533 23.14 -7.19 35.93
CA ASP A 533 22.68 -6.79 37.23
C ASP A 533 21.35 -7.49 37.49
N ILE A 534 21.42 -8.65 38.13
CA ILE A 534 20.26 -9.50 38.47
C ILE A 534 19.23 -8.71 39.29
N SER A 535 19.62 -7.58 39.88
CA SER A 535 18.70 -6.72 40.63
C SER A 535 17.83 -5.81 39.76
N LYS A 536 18.15 -5.62 38.48
CA LYS A 536 17.38 -4.78 37.55
C LYS A 536 16.48 -5.63 36.65
N ALA A 537 15.23 -5.23 36.47
CA ALA A 537 14.35 -5.80 35.45
C ALA A 537 14.95 -5.64 34.05
N TYR A 538 14.68 -6.59 33.15
CA TYR A 538 15.20 -6.57 31.77
C TYR A 538 14.82 -5.27 31.05
N SER A 539 13.58 -4.80 31.19
CA SER A 539 13.09 -3.54 30.64
C SER A 539 13.95 -2.34 31.03
N ALA A 540 14.21 -2.18 32.33
CA ALA A 540 15.09 -1.13 32.85
C ALA A 540 16.51 -1.20 32.29
N GLN A 541 17.06 -2.41 32.11
CA GLN A 541 18.38 -2.60 31.49
C GLN A 541 18.38 -2.22 30.00
N GLN A 542 17.29 -2.47 29.27
CA GLN A 542 17.15 -2.02 27.89
C GLN A 542 17.01 -0.50 27.80
N ARG A 543 16.23 0.10 28.69
CA ARG A 543 16.03 1.56 28.79
C ARG A 543 17.30 2.32 29.18
N ASP A 544 18.18 1.73 29.98
CA ASP A 544 19.49 2.30 30.35
C ASP A 544 20.40 2.58 29.12
N LYS A 545 20.06 2.07 27.93
CA LYS A 545 20.81 2.32 26.68
C LYS A 545 20.48 3.66 26.04
N TYR A 546 19.36 4.26 26.41
CA TYR A 546 18.90 5.53 25.88
C TYR A 546 19.37 6.69 26.79
N PRO A 547 19.46 7.93 26.28
CA PRO A 547 19.90 9.07 27.07
C PRO A 547 19.06 9.28 28.34
N SER A 548 19.71 9.44 29.49
CA SER A 548 19.04 9.78 30.75
C SER A 548 18.72 11.27 30.80
N GLY A 549 17.47 11.62 31.14
CA GLY A 549 16.93 13.00 31.19
C GLY A 549 17.68 14.02 32.05
N GLU A 550 18.59 13.57 32.93
CA GLU A 550 19.37 14.44 33.83
C GLU A 550 20.56 15.15 33.14
N ALA A 551 20.99 14.67 31.97
CA ALA A 551 22.03 15.36 31.21
C ALA A 551 21.43 16.60 30.52
N ILE A 552 21.76 17.79 31.04
CA ILE A 552 21.29 19.10 30.56
C ILE A 552 21.21 19.12 29.03
N GLY A 553 19.98 19.15 28.50
CA GLY A 553 19.70 19.24 27.06
C GLY A 553 19.36 17.92 26.34
N ARG A 554 19.20 16.78 27.03
CA ARG A 554 18.76 15.51 26.44
C ARG A 554 17.51 14.96 27.14
N SER A 555 16.33 15.39 26.72
CA SER A 555 15.08 14.71 27.08
C SER A 555 14.92 13.45 26.22
N TRP A 556 14.74 12.29 26.87
CA TRP A 556 14.21 11.07 26.25
C TRP A 556 12.83 10.81 26.87
N PRO A 557 11.76 10.65 26.08
CA PRO A 557 11.71 10.79 24.61
C PRO A 557 11.98 12.22 24.14
N TYR A 558 12.29 12.38 22.85
CA TYR A 558 12.51 13.68 22.23
C TYR A 558 11.17 14.34 21.88
N ASP A 559 11.06 15.62 22.18
CA ASP A 559 9.92 16.50 21.87
C ASP A 559 10.17 17.40 20.64
N ASN A 560 11.37 17.33 20.07
CA ASN A 560 11.83 18.18 18.99
C ASN A 560 12.44 17.34 17.86
N MET A 561 11.93 17.53 16.64
CA MET A 561 12.30 16.71 15.49
C MET A 561 13.77 16.91 15.10
N TYR A 562 14.25 18.15 15.12
CA TYR A 562 15.65 18.44 14.85
C TYR A 562 16.60 17.70 15.81
N ARG A 563 16.31 17.72 17.12
CA ARG A 563 17.12 17.01 18.13
C ARG A 563 17.02 15.50 17.99
N PHE A 564 15.84 14.98 17.69
CA PHE A 564 15.64 13.55 17.41
C PHE A 564 16.53 13.12 16.23
N CYS A 565 16.52 13.87 15.13
CA CYS A 565 17.36 13.62 13.96
C CYS A 565 18.87 13.70 14.26
N VAL A 566 19.35 14.81 14.83
CA VAL A 566 20.80 15.01 15.02
C VAL A 566 21.34 14.20 16.19
N SER A 567 20.69 14.27 17.36
CA SER A 567 21.25 13.77 18.61
C SER A 567 21.06 12.27 18.78
N PHE A 568 19.96 11.73 18.26
CA PHE A 568 19.63 10.32 18.39
C PHE A 568 19.88 9.53 17.10
N LEU A 569 19.34 9.98 15.97
CA LEU A 569 19.51 9.27 14.69
C LEU A 569 20.89 9.51 14.06
N GLY A 570 21.63 10.51 14.51
CA GLY A 570 22.95 10.84 13.97
C GLY A 570 22.90 11.42 12.55
N LEU A 571 21.76 11.98 12.16
CA LEU A 571 21.61 12.67 10.88
C LEU A 571 22.39 13.99 10.87
N ASN A 572 22.75 14.44 9.68
CA ASN A 572 23.38 15.75 9.52
C ASN A 572 22.36 16.88 9.79
N LYS A 573 22.85 18.12 9.89
CA LYS A 573 21.99 19.27 10.20
C LYS A 573 21.00 19.61 9.10
N GLU A 574 21.33 19.34 7.84
CA GLU A 574 20.48 19.62 6.69
C GLU A 574 19.25 18.71 6.70
N GLU A 575 19.45 17.39 6.88
CA GLU A 575 18.36 16.42 7.04
C GLU A 575 17.50 16.76 8.26
N ALA A 576 18.12 17.12 9.38
CA ALA A 576 17.38 17.50 10.58
C ALA A 576 16.56 18.79 10.40
N SER A 577 17.09 19.77 9.66
CA SER A 577 16.38 20.99 9.30
C SER A 577 15.17 20.67 8.41
N TYR A 578 15.35 19.84 7.38
CA TYR A 578 14.26 19.40 6.52
C TYR A 578 13.09 18.79 7.33
N TRP A 579 13.39 17.83 8.22
CA TRP A 579 12.35 17.20 9.05
C TRP A 579 11.72 18.15 10.06
N GLN A 580 12.49 19.09 10.62
CA GLN A 580 11.94 20.12 11.50
C GLN A 580 11.04 21.09 10.75
N GLU A 581 11.41 21.52 9.54
CA GLU A 581 10.56 22.38 8.70
C GLU A 581 9.25 21.68 8.33
N ARG A 582 9.30 20.39 8.00
CA ARG A 582 8.09 19.57 7.78
C ARG A 582 7.24 19.45 9.04
N TYR A 583 7.86 19.24 10.20
CA TYR A 583 7.16 19.25 11.47
C TYR A 583 6.48 20.60 11.71
N ASP A 584 7.19 21.71 11.56
CA ASP A 584 6.66 23.05 11.81
C ASP A 584 5.50 23.38 10.86
N LEU A 585 5.58 22.89 9.61
CA LEU A 585 4.52 23.04 8.61
C LEU A 585 3.23 22.31 8.99
N HIS A 586 3.32 21.12 9.58
CA HIS A 586 2.17 20.23 9.81
C HIS A 586 1.82 19.99 11.29
N ALA A 587 2.58 20.51 12.25
CA ALA A 587 2.36 20.24 13.68
C ALA A 587 0.99 20.75 14.16
N ASN A 588 0.52 21.87 13.59
CA ASN A 588 -0.77 22.49 13.90
C ASN A 588 -1.95 21.87 13.14
N ASP A 589 -1.67 21.03 12.15
CA ASP A 589 -2.71 20.32 11.39
C ASP A 589 -3.46 19.31 12.27
N ARG A 590 -2.92 18.97 13.44
CA ARG A 590 -3.50 18.02 14.40
C ARG A 590 -4.11 18.76 15.59
N PRO A 591 -5.34 18.40 16.03
CA PRO A 591 -5.85 18.87 17.31
C PRO A 591 -4.84 18.54 18.40
N SER A 592 -4.62 19.45 19.36
CA SER A 592 -4.04 19.05 20.64
C SER A 592 -4.95 17.98 21.24
N HIS A 593 -4.35 16.91 21.76
CA HIS A 593 -5.05 16.00 22.68
C HIS A 593 -5.22 16.74 24.01
N ASP A 594 -6.06 17.77 24.03
CA ASP A 594 -6.49 18.45 25.25
C ASP A 594 -7.71 17.76 25.86
#